data_AF-A0A7S1IHD9-F1
#
_entry.id   AF-A0A7S1IHD9-F1
#
_cell.length_a   1.000
_cell.length_b   1.000
_cell.length_c   1.000
_cell.angle_alpha   90.00
_cell.angle_beta   90.00
_cell.angle_gamma   90.00
#
_symmetry.space_group_name_H-M   'P 1'
#
loop_
_entity.id
_entity.type
_entity.pdbx_description
1 polymer ?
#
loop_
_entity_poly.entity_id
_entity_poly.type
_entity_poly.pdbx_seq_one_letter_code
_entity_poly.pdbx_strand_id
1 'polypeptide(L)'
;GNSQPLGELFVDRTSPDSLAPWLLLLEKRANFVMHEIDPRQKDNFGIPTNPTGVLPMWVDQDTSCVWGASTVMRFVCDKHNLSPGAYAVEDFHRKTKTSMAIDWCANILKPHILQVVYPETYNQNSRCSVDNAKRVLERDMQVLSDFFLRDSPYIGGSAPDISDCYICMQLLLLYSTDFIPQNEVRRYLHNTADQCDNWNEVTTGLRDYCGMRHAELLVWQQQQQDLSRKSSSASLSRSGSGVSQMTAADRSSMEERIRQEIEASCRSEVEDWKRQMEEEFKRRDVEDSRKRERDAALWHEESLRRRQEMEDRLRNEEELWRTKFIDQVSHQRMEEEQRWSQELEQKRADLMAMEQRAHEETARMQAQMEAEAAARRRQEEEEMQRMQERMMASSRSPRSTRSPRALPDYLEDKRSGSGP
;
A
#
# COMPACT_ATOMS: atom_id res chain seq x y z
N GLY A 1 0.54 -1.64 -37.48
CA GLY A 1 0.93 -3.06 -37.36
C GLY A 1 0.84 -3.42 -35.89
N ASN A 2 0.44 -4.65 -35.57
CA ASN A 2 0.06 -5.02 -34.21
C ASN A 2 1.31 -5.38 -33.40
N SER A 3 1.90 -4.40 -32.71
CA SER A 3 2.74 -4.67 -31.55
C SER A 3 1.93 -5.42 -30.49
N GLN A 4 2.56 -6.32 -29.73
CA GLN A 4 1.96 -6.85 -28.52
C GLN A 4 1.85 -5.74 -27.45
N PRO A 5 0.84 -5.79 -26.56
CA PRO A 5 0.76 -4.87 -25.43
C PRO A 5 1.95 -5.09 -24.48
N LEU A 6 2.49 -4.02 -23.90
CA LEU A 6 3.57 -4.03 -22.92
C LEU A 6 3.16 -4.70 -21.59
N GLY A 7 1.85 -4.76 -21.32
CA GLY A 7 1.27 -5.34 -20.12
C GLY A 7 -0.20 -4.94 -19.97
N GLU A 8 -0.75 -5.26 -18.81
CA GLU A 8 -2.14 -5.04 -18.42
C GLU A 8 -2.22 -4.10 -17.22
N LEU A 9 -2.95 -2.99 -17.34
CA LEU A 9 -3.18 -2.01 -16.27
C LEU A 9 -4.59 -2.19 -15.68
N PHE A 10 -4.66 -2.46 -14.38
CA PHE A 10 -5.90 -2.58 -13.63
C PHE A 10 -6.16 -1.29 -12.84
N VAL A 11 -7.33 -0.68 -13.06
CA VAL A 11 -7.67 0.67 -12.59
C VAL A 11 -9.08 0.77 -12.01
N ASP A 12 -9.23 1.63 -10.99
CA ASP A 12 -10.51 2.23 -10.62
C ASP A 12 -10.58 3.64 -11.22
N ARG A 13 -11.53 3.92 -12.12
CA ARG A 13 -11.69 5.24 -12.75
C ARG A 13 -12.08 6.37 -11.80
N THR A 14 -12.46 6.05 -10.55
CA THR A 14 -12.75 7.02 -9.49
C THR A 14 -11.56 7.24 -8.53
N SER A 15 -10.47 6.48 -8.68
CA SER A 15 -9.28 6.57 -7.84
C SER A 15 -8.16 7.41 -8.48
N PRO A 16 -7.75 8.55 -7.88
CA PRO A 16 -6.61 9.35 -8.35
C PRO A 16 -5.29 8.58 -8.47
N ASP A 17 -5.08 7.58 -7.61
CA ASP A 17 -3.91 6.70 -7.72
C ASP A 17 -3.93 5.94 -9.06
N SER A 18 -5.10 5.49 -9.50
CA SER A 18 -5.25 4.73 -10.75
C SER A 18 -5.17 5.61 -11.99
N LEU A 19 -5.62 6.86 -11.89
CA LEU A 19 -5.56 7.83 -12.98
C LEU A 19 -4.12 8.23 -13.35
N ALA A 20 -3.20 8.30 -12.38
CA ALA A 20 -1.83 8.74 -12.63
C ALA A 20 -1.02 7.84 -13.62
N PRO A 21 -0.92 6.51 -13.44
CA PRO A 21 -0.28 5.64 -14.43
C PRO A 21 -1.09 5.50 -15.72
N TRP A 22 -2.43 5.60 -15.67
CA TRP A 22 -3.25 5.59 -16.89
C TRP A 22 -2.91 6.78 -17.79
N LEU A 23 -2.83 8.00 -17.22
CA LEU A 23 -2.39 9.18 -17.95
C LEU A 23 -0.97 9.01 -18.51
N LEU A 24 -0.01 8.59 -17.67
CA LEU A 24 1.37 8.34 -18.10
C LEU A 24 1.46 7.43 -19.34
N LEU A 25 0.72 6.32 -19.33
CA LEU A 25 0.73 5.36 -20.43
C LEU A 25 0.09 5.92 -21.71
N LEU A 26 -0.98 6.73 -21.61
CA LEU A 26 -1.58 7.42 -22.76
C LEU A 26 -0.67 8.53 -23.33
N GLU A 27 -0.11 9.40 -22.48
CA GLU A 27 0.82 10.46 -22.90
C GLU A 27 2.09 9.90 -23.56
N LYS A 28 2.55 8.73 -23.12
CA LYS A 28 3.66 8.00 -23.76
C LYS A 28 3.25 7.12 -24.93
N ARG A 29 1.97 7.12 -25.29
CA ARG A 29 1.38 6.33 -26.40
C ARG A 29 1.78 4.85 -26.29
N ALA A 30 1.84 4.38 -25.05
CA ALA A 30 2.15 3.00 -24.72
C ALA A 30 1.03 2.09 -25.26
N ASN A 31 1.43 0.92 -25.76
CA ASN A 31 0.48 -0.12 -26.14
C ASN A 31 0.22 -0.99 -24.91
N PHE A 32 -0.96 -0.94 -24.31
CA PHE A 32 -1.31 -1.72 -23.11
C PHE A 32 -2.79 -2.12 -23.14
N VAL A 33 -3.18 -3.11 -22.34
CA VAL A 33 -4.59 -3.45 -22.10
C VAL A 33 -5.03 -2.78 -20.80
N MET A 34 -6.23 -2.22 -20.75
CA MET A 34 -6.78 -1.62 -19.54
C MET A 34 -7.97 -2.42 -19.02
N HIS A 35 -7.95 -2.73 -17.72
CA HIS A 35 -9.00 -3.45 -17.01
C HIS A 35 -9.60 -2.52 -15.96
N GLU A 36 -10.85 -2.10 -16.17
CA GLU A 36 -11.60 -1.30 -15.22
C GLU A 36 -12.23 -2.19 -14.15
N ILE A 37 -11.94 -1.89 -12.89
CA ILE A 37 -12.38 -2.65 -11.72
C ILE A 37 -13.22 -1.73 -10.82
N ASP A 38 -14.49 -2.09 -10.60
CA ASP A 38 -15.33 -1.43 -9.60
C ASP A 38 -14.95 -1.95 -8.19
N PRO A 39 -14.35 -1.12 -7.31
CA PRO A 39 -13.93 -1.56 -5.98
C PRO A 39 -15.10 -1.94 -5.05
N ARG A 40 -16.35 -1.65 -5.45
CA ARG A 40 -17.56 -2.03 -4.72
C ARG A 40 -17.94 -3.49 -4.96
N GLN A 41 -17.52 -4.07 -6.10
CA GLN A 41 -17.83 -5.44 -6.49
C GLN A 41 -16.73 -6.39 -5.98
N LYS A 42 -16.85 -6.80 -4.72
CA LYS A 42 -15.86 -7.64 -4.01
C LYS A 42 -15.47 -8.92 -4.75
N ASP A 43 -16.40 -9.50 -5.51
CA ASP A 43 -16.19 -10.75 -6.23
C ASP A 43 -15.38 -10.58 -7.54
N ASN A 44 -15.19 -9.33 -8.01
CA ASN A 44 -14.43 -9.03 -9.23
C ASN A 44 -12.91 -8.99 -9.03
N PHE A 45 -12.42 -9.09 -7.80
CA PHE A 45 -10.98 -9.23 -7.50
C PHE A 45 -10.46 -10.65 -7.80
N GLY A 46 -10.83 -11.21 -8.96
CA GLY A 46 -10.28 -12.43 -9.56
C GLY A 46 -8.85 -12.24 -10.08
N ILE A 47 -8.03 -11.52 -9.31
CA ILE A 47 -6.69 -11.06 -9.61
C ILE A 47 -5.76 -11.76 -8.60
N PRO A 48 -5.20 -12.95 -8.92
CA PRO A 48 -4.56 -13.80 -7.91
C PRO A 48 -3.22 -13.28 -7.38
N THR A 49 -2.74 -12.14 -7.88
CA THR A 49 -1.34 -11.69 -7.83
C THR A 49 -1.09 -10.47 -6.95
N ASN A 50 -2.12 -9.80 -6.45
CA ASN A 50 -1.97 -8.61 -5.59
C ASN A 50 -2.52 -8.89 -4.18
N PRO A 51 -1.66 -9.23 -3.20
CA PRO A 51 -2.09 -9.57 -1.84
C PRO A 51 -2.63 -8.38 -1.04
N THR A 52 -2.55 -7.15 -1.56
CA THR A 52 -3.08 -5.95 -0.88
C THR A 52 -4.48 -5.58 -1.32
N GLY A 53 -4.94 -6.05 -2.49
CA GLY A 53 -6.19 -5.60 -3.12
C GLY A 53 -6.19 -4.13 -3.57
N VAL A 54 -5.08 -3.40 -3.47
CA VAL A 54 -4.99 -1.97 -3.78
C VAL A 54 -4.75 -1.75 -5.27
N LEU A 55 -5.56 -0.88 -5.87
CA LEU A 55 -5.40 -0.38 -7.25
C LEU A 55 -4.64 0.96 -7.26
N PRO A 56 -3.88 1.29 -8.32
CA PRO A 56 -3.71 0.51 -9.54
C PRO A 56 -2.73 -0.65 -9.37
N MET A 57 -2.80 -1.58 -10.32
CA MET A 57 -1.89 -2.69 -10.47
C MET A 57 -1.49 -2.84 -11.94
N TRP A 58 -0.25 -3.25 -12.20
CA TRP A 58 0.27 -3.59 -13.52
C TRP A 58 0.75 -5.04 -13.55
N VAL A 59 0.39 -5.76 -14.61
CA VAL A 59 0.92 -7.10 -14.93
C VAL A 59 1.75 -7.01 -16.20
N ASP A 60 3.02 -7.37 -16.11
CA ASP A 60 3.96 -7.38 -17.23
C ASP A 60 3.87 -8.70 -18.04
N GLN A 61 4.42 -8.71 -19.25
CA GLN A 61 4.48 -9.87 -20.15
C GLN A 61 5.16 -11.09 -19.51
N ASP A 62 6.09 -10.88 -18.59
CA ASP A 62 6.79 -11.93 -17.83
C ASP A 62 6.02 -12.39 -16.57
N THR A 63 4.75 -11.98 -16.44
CA THR A 63 3.86 -12.19 -15.29
C THR A 63 4.25 -11.48 -13.99
N SER A 64 5.25 -10.60 -14.01
CA SER A 64 5.55 -9.72 -12.87
C SER A 64 4.36 -8.83 -12.55
N CYS A 65 3.92 -8.87 -11.28
CA CYS A 65 2.85 -8.04 -10.75
C CYS A 65 3.43 -6.93 -9.87
N VAL A 66 3.06 -5.68 -10.13
CA VAL A 66 3.41 -4.53 -9.28
C VAL A 66 2.17 -3.68 -8.99
N TRP A 67 2.05 -3.15 -7.78
CA TRP A 67 0.87 -2.41 -7.32
C TRP A 67 1.23 -1.12 -6.58
N GLY A 68 0.26 -0.21 -6.53
CA GLY A 68 0.43 1.16 -6.04
C GLY A 68 0.98 2.09 -7.12
N ALA A 69 0.35 3.25 -7.28
CA ALA A 69 0.58 4.18 -8.38
C ALA A 69 2.06 4.54 -8.60
N SER A 70 2.77 4.92 -7.53
CA SER A 70 4.18 5.29 -7.58
C SER A 70 5.06 4.14 -8.07
N THR A 71 4.87 2.93 -7.55
CA THR A 71 5.58 1.71 -7.97
C THR A 71 5.30 1.40 -9.43
N VAL A 72 4.03 1.42 -9.85
CA VAL A 72 3.61 1.16 -11.24
C VAL A 72 4.28 2.16 -12.19
N MET A 73 4.18 3.47 -11.93
CA MET A 73 4.77 4.51 -12.80
C MET A 73 6.30 4.42 -12.86
N ARG A 74 6.98 4.14 -11.73
CA ARG A 74 8.43 3.91 -11.70
C ARG A 74 8.81 2.68 -12.53
N PHE A 75 8.11 1.57 -12.33
CA PHE A 75 8.34 0.30 -13.03
C PHE A 75 8.15 0.42 -14.54
N VAL A 76 7.02 0.93 -15.05
CA VAL A 76 6.76 0.95 -16.50
C VAL A 76 7.74 1.87 -17.26
N CYS A 77 8.19 2.96 -16.62
CA CYS A 77 9.21 3.85 -17.17
C CYS A 77 10.60 3.19 -17.24
N ASP A 78 11.08 2.61 -16.14
CA ASP A 78 12.40 1.96 -16.09
C ASP A 78 12.43 0.65 -16.91
N LYS A 79 11.35 -0.17 -16.92
CA LYS A 79 11.27 -1.48 -17.62
C LYS A 79 11.06 -1.34 -19.13
N HIS A 80 10.12 -0.51 -19.57
CA HIS A 80 9.73 -0.41 -20.99
C HIS A 80 10.35 0.79 -21.72
N ASN A 81 11.25 1.54 -21.08
CA ASN A 81 11.92 2.72 -21.65
C ASN A 81 10.96 3.82 -22.16
N LEU A 82 9.78 3.99 -21.54
CA LEU A 82 8.83 5.10 -21.79
C LEU A 82 9.38 6.50 -21.39
N SER A 83 10.67 6.53 -21.07
CA SER A 83 11.30 7.47 -20.17
C SER A 83 11.77 8.80 -20.79
N PRO A 84 12.14 8.94 -22.09
CA PRO A 84 12.57 10.22 -22.66
C PRO A 84 11.65 11.40 -22.28
N GLY A 85 12.22 12.38 -21.58
CA GLY A 85 11.55 13.60 -21.11
C GLY A 85 10.77 13.50 -19.78
N ALA A 86 10.12 12.36 -19.48
CA ALA A 86 9.21 12.23 -18.33
C ALA A 86 9.69 11.30 -17.20
N TYR A 87 10.83 10.64 -17.36
CA TYR A 87 11.45 9.83 -16.30
C TYR A 87 12.96 9.62 -16.50
N ALA A 88 13.41 9.57 -17.76
CA ALA A 88 14.82 9.70 -18.14
C ALA A 88 15.22 11.16 -18.02
N VAL A 89 15.41 11.58 -16.77
CA VAL A 89 16.51 12.47 -16.45
C VAL A 89 17.69 11.59 -16.09
N GLU A 90 18.74 11.69 -16.90
CA GLU A 90 20.05 11.14 -16.55
C GLU A 90 20.70 11.96 -15.41
N ASP A 91 20.24 13.20 -15.19
CA ASP A 91 20.51 13.96 -13.97
C ASP A 91 19.85 13.32 -12.74
N PHE A 92 20.71 12.82 -11.86
CA PHE A 92 20.38 12.29 -10.55
C PHE A 92 19.63 13.29 -9.65
N HIS A 93 19.91 14.59 -9.73
CA HIS A 93 19.26 15.58 -8.87
C HIS A 93 17.76 15.71 -9.16
N ARG A 94 17.36 15.83 -10.43
CA ARG A 94 15.95 15.83 -10.80
C ARG A 94 15.29 14.47 -10.50
N LYS A 95 15.91 13.32 -10.81
CA LYS A 95 15.34 12.00 -10.46
C LYS A 95 15.11 11.86 -8.94
N THR A 96 16.00 12.42 -8.12
CA THR A 96 15.82 12.51 -6.66
C THR A 96 14.67 13.45 -6.28
N LYS A 97 14.55 14.64 -6.89
CA LYS A 97 13.46 15.59 -6.63
C LYS A 97 12.08 15.01 -7.00
N THR A 98 11.95 14.42 -8.19
CA THR A 98 10.74 13.72 -8.67
C THR A 98 10.36 12.58 -7.71
N SER A 99 11.33 11.80 -7.23
CA SER A 99 11.08 10.72 -6.26
C SER A 99 10.59 11.25 -4.92
N MET A 100 11.31 12.24 -4.35
CA MET A 100 10.97 12.91 -3.10
C MET A 100 9.58 13.57 -3.15
N ALA A 101 9.18 14.15 -4.28
CA ALA A 101 7.87 14.74 -4.46
C ALA A 101 6.74 13.70 -4.40
N ILE A 102 6.91 12.55 -5.06
CA ILE A 102 5.96 11.43 -5.01
C ILE A 102 5.87 10.86 -3.61
N ASP A 103 7.01 10.66 -2.94
CA ASP A 103 7.07 10.06 -1.62
C ASP A 103 6.50 11.02 -0.55
N TRP A 104 6.75 12.34 -0.66
CA TRP A 104 6.06 13.37 0.14
C TRP A 104 4.55 13.39 -0.14
N CYS A 105 4.15 13.30 -1.41
CA CYS A 105 2.74 13.33 -1.79
C CYS A 105 1.98 12.15 -1.17
N ALA A 106 2.51 10.93 -1.31
CA ALA A 106 1.89 9.71 -0.83
C ALA A 106 1.79 9.66 0.72
N ASN A 107 2.80 10.15 1.43
CA ASN A 107 2.89 10.04 2.90
C ASN A 107 2.39 11.26 3.67
N ILE A 108 2.32 12.46 3.06
CA ILE A 108 1.95 13.72 3.74
C ILE A 108 0.73 14.37 3.07
N LEU A 109 0.88 14.87 1.84
CA LEU A 109 -0.16 15.67 1.17
C LEU A 109 -1.47 14.89 1.02
N LYS A 110 -1.40 13.66 0.50
CA LYS A 110 -2.58 12.84 0.21
C LYS A 110 -3.39 12.49 1.48
N PRO A 111 -2.79 12.03 2.60
CA PRO A 111 -3.49 11.92 3.87
C PRO A 111 -4.25 13.19 4.30
N HIS A 112 -3.67 14.38 4.14
CA HIS A 112 -4.35 15.63 4.48
C HIS A 112 -5.45 16.03 3.48
N ILE A 113 -5.27 15.77 2.18
CA ILE A 113 -6.34 15.89 1.17
C ILE A 113 -7.53 15.01 1.57
N LEU A 114 -7.30 13.73 1.90
CA LEU A 114 -8.36 12.79 2.28
C LEU A 114 -9.06 13.18 3.59
N GLN A 115 -8.36 13.81 4.54
CA GLN A 115 -8.95 14.36 5.77
C GLN A 115 -9.87 15.57 5.54
N VAL A 116 -9.75 16.27 4.40
CA VAL A 116 -10.72 17.32 3.99
C VAL A 116 -11.84 16.70 3.15
N VAL A 117 -11.48 15.90 2.15
CA VAL A 117 -12.40 15.38 1.14
C VAL A 117 -13.41 14.38 1.72
N TYR A 118 -12.96 13.35 2.44
CA TYR A 118 -13.88 12.29 2.88
C TYR A 118 -14.95 12.77 3.87
N PRO A 119 -14.68 13.64 4.86
CA PRO A 119 -15.73 14.15 5.73
C PRO A 119 -16.80 14.97 5.00
N GLU A 120 -16.41 15.73 3.96
CA GLU A 120 -17.35 16.52 3.15
C GLU A 120 -18.15 15.62 2.20
N THR A 121 -17.51 14.70 1.47
CA THR A 121 -18.19 13.76 0.56
C THR A 121 -19.14 12.80 1.29
N TYR A 122 -18.75 12.31 2.47
CA TYR A 122 -19.49 11.28 3.23
C TYR A 122 -20.28 11.81 4.44
N ASN A 123 -20.42 13.14 4.60
CA ASN A 123 -21.15 13.77 5.71
C ASN A 123 -20.68 13.32 7.12
N GLN A 124 -19.38 13.02 7.29
CA GLN A 124 -18.82 12.61 8.58
C GLN A 124 -18.55 13.85 9.45
N ASN A 125 -19.63 14.39 10.01
CA ASN A 125 -19.73 15.75 10.51
C ASN A 125 -18.90 16.04 11.78
N SER A 126 -17.63 16.42 11.59
CA SER A 126 -16.86 17.19 12.59
C SER A 126 -16.18 18.38 11.91
N ARG A 127 -16.90 19.51 11.78
CA ARG A 127 -16.41 20.73 11.11
C ARG A 127 -15.04 21.17 11.64
N CYS A 128 -14.87 21.18 12.96
CA CYS A 128 -13.60 21.54 13.60
C CYS A 128 -12.41 20.66 13.16
N SER A 129 -12.65 19.36 12.88
CA SER A 129 -11.62 18.46 12.33
C SER A 129 -11.27 18.82 10.89
N VAL A 130 -12.27 19.17 10.08
CA VAL A 130 -12.09 19.60 8.68
C VAL A 130 -11.38 20.96 8.61
N ASP A 131 -11.78 21.93 9.43
CA ASP A 131 -11.13 23.24 9.54
C ASP A 131 -9.65 23.12 9.92
N ASN A 132 -9.31 22.15 10.80
CA ASN A 132 -7.93 21.87 11.14
C ASN A 132 -7.17 21.18 9.98
N ALA A 133 -7.78 20.21 9.31
CA ALA A 133 -7.20 19.56 8.14
C ALA A 133 -6.92 20.56 7.01
N LYS A 134 -7.84 21.52 6.75
CA LYS A 134 -7.65 22.61 5.80
C LYS A 134 -6.43 23.47 6.13
N ARG A 135 -6.21 23.85 7.41
CA ARG A 135 -5.00 24.59 7.84
C ARG A 135 -3.70 23.81 7.72
N VAL A 136 -3.73 22.48 7.85
CA VAL A 136 -2.55 21.65 7.57
C VAL A 136 -2.30 21.61 6.07
N LEU A 137 -3.35 21.41 5.27
CA LEU A 137 -3.30 21.39 3.82
C LEU A 137 -2.81 22.71 3.22
N GLU A 138 -3.18 23.87 3.77
CA GLU A 138 -2.62 25.19 3.41
C GLU A 138 -1.09 25.21 3.49
N ARG A 139 -0.51 24.55 4.50
CA ARG A 139 0.95 24.47 4.68
C ARG A 139 1.60 23.52 3.69
N ASP A 140 0.92 22.43 3.34
CA ASP A 140 1.39 21.51 2.28
C ASP A 140 1.30 22.17 0.88
N MET A 141 0.30 23.02 0.62
CA MET A 141 0.26 23.86 -0.59
C MET A 141 1.44 24.84 -0.63
N GLN A 142 1.83 25.42 0.51
CA GLN A 142 3.02 26.26 0.61
C GLN A 142 4.30 25.47 0.32
N VAL A 143 4.41 24.21 0.76
CA VAL A 143 5.56 23.33 0.44
C VAL A 143 5.59 23.00 -1.06
N LEU A 144 4.44 22.73 -1.68
CA LEU A 144 4.35 22.54 -3.13
C LEU A 144 4.81 23.79 -3.89
N SER A 145 4.32 24.98 -3.50
CA SER A 145 4.75 26.27 -4.06
C SER A 145 6.26 26.54 -3.86
N ASP A 146 6.69 26.69 -2.62
CA ASP A 146 7.95 27.37 -2.27
C ASP A 146 9.18 26.45 -2.33
N PHE A 147 8.98 25.14 -2.48
CA PHE A 147 10.06 24.16 -2.54
C PHE A 147 10.01 23.32 -3.83
N PHE A 148 8.86 22.74 -4.18
CA PHE A 148 8.77 21.90 -5.37
C PHE A 148 8.62 22.70 -6.67
N LEU A 149 7.86 23.81 -6.67
CA LEU A 149 7.57 24.63 -7.87
C LEU A 149 8.37 25.95 -7.94
N ARG A 150 9.14 26.31 -6.90
CA ARG A 150 9.81 27.62 -6.75
C ARG A 150 10.53 28.12 -8.00
N ASP A 151 11.27 27.22 -8.66
CA ASP A 151 12.18 27.56 -9.76
C ASP A 151 11.66 27.07 -11.13
N SER A 152 10.42 26.55 -11.23
CA SER A 152 9.91 25.93 -12.47
C SER A 152 8.39 25.69 -12.50
N PRO A 153 7.75 25.70 -13.70
CA PRO A 153 6.32 25.45 -13.84
C PRO A 153 5.88 24.03 -13.46
N TYR A 154 6.80 23.07 -13.43
CA TYR A 154 6.60 21.68 -13.03
C TYR A 154 7.67 21.26 -12.02
N ILE A 155 7.40 20.20 -11.25
CA ILE A 155 8.30 19.63 -10.26
C ILE A 155 9.59 19.15 -10.93
N GLY A 156 9.45 18.51 -12.09
CA GLY A 156 10.56 18.12 -12.96
C GLY A 156 11.27 19.28 -13.67
N GLY A 157 10.69 20.48 -13.74
CA GLY A 157 11.30 21.61 -14.44
C GLY A 157 10.40 22.19 -15.54
N SER A 158 10.85 22.12 -16.79
CA SER A 158 10.21 22.78 -17.94
C SER A 158 9.10 21.98 -18.64
N ALA A 159 8.90 20.70 -18.30
CA ALA A 159 7.81 19.86 -18.79
C ALA A 159 7.35 18.88 -17.68
N PRO A 160 6.08 18.41 -17.69
CA PRO A 160 5.58 17.44 -16.72
C PRO A 160 6.36 16.12 -16.70
N ASP A 161 6.53 15.54 -15.52
CA ASP A 161 6.96 14.16 -15.31
C ASP A 161 5.97 13.36 -14.45
N ILE A 162 6.34 12.14 -14.06
CA ILE A 162 5.44 11.27 -13.29
C ILE A 162 5.06 11.83 -11.90
N SER A 163 5.86 12.74 -11.33
CA SER A 163 5.51 13.38 -10.06
C SER A 163 4.43 14.43 -10.26
N ASP A 164 4.49 15.16 -11.37
CA ASP A 164 3.44 16.09 -11.79
C ASP A 164 2.14 15.33 -12.06
N CYS A 165 2.21 14.24 -12.82
CA CYS A 165 1.07 13.34 -13.06
C CYS A 165 0.45 12.81 -11.76
N TYR A 166 1.28 12.38 -10.79
CA TYR A 166 0.79 11.86 -9.52
C TYR A 166 0.11 12.94 -8.67
N ILE A 167 0.80 14.06 -8.43
CA ILE A 167 0.34 15.12 -7.53
C ILE A 167 -0.89 15.81 -8.10
N CYS A 168 -0.91 16.12 -9.41
CA CYS A 168 -2.06 16.76 -10.03
C CYS A 168 -3.33 15.89 -9.97
N MET A 169 -3.21 14.56 -10.03
CA MET A 169 -4.37 13.67 -9.80
C MET A 169 -4.88 13.71 -8.36
N GLN A 170 -3.99 13.70 -7.35
CA GLN A 170 -4.44 13.82 -5.94
C GLN A 170 -5.11 15.18 -5.69
N LEU A 171 -4.59 16.27 -6.28
CA LEU A 171 -5.14 17.63 -6.16
C LEU A 171 -6.55 17.76 -6.75
N LEU A 172 -6.93 16.94 -7.74
CA LEU A 172 -8.28 16.97 -8.32
C LEU A 172 -9.39 16.64 -7.31
N LEU A 173 -9.10 15.83 -6.28
CA LEU A 173 -10.08 15.53 -5.22
C LEU A 173 -10.60 16.80 -4.52
N LEU A 174 -9.78 17.84 -4.42
CA LEU A 174 -10.13 19.10 -3.74
C LEU A 174 -11.24 19.87 -4.48
N TYR A 175 -11.49 19.59 -5.75
CA TYR A 175 -12.63 20.17 -6.48
C TYR A 175 -14.00 19.59 -6.05
N SER A 176 -14.03 18.57 -5.17
CA SER A 176 -15.25 18.13 -4.48
C SER A 176 -15.48 18.81 -3.12
N THR A 177 -14.69 19.83 -2.79
CA THR A 177 -14.65 20.49 -1.47
C THR A 177 -14.72 22.01 -1.62
N ASP A 178 -14.96 22.74 -0.53
CA ASP A 178 -14.85 24.21 -0.53
C ASP A 178 -13.40 24.73 -0.53
N PHE A 179 -12.39 23.84 -0.43
CA PHE A 179 -10.99 24.23 -0.28
C PHE A 179 -10.43 24.80 -1.58
N ILE A 180 -9.93 26.03 -1.53
CA ILE A 180 -9.36 26.74 -2.68
C ILE A 180 -7.83 26.78 -2.56
N PRO A 181 -7.07 26.02 -3.39
CA PRO A 181 -5.62 26.07 -3.37
C PRO A 181 -5.07 27.45 -3.81
N GLN A 182 -3.82 27.70 -3.42
CA GLN A 182 -3.07 28.92 -3.75
C GLN A 182 -2.98 29.14 -5.28
N ASN A 183 -2.79 30.39 -5.72
CA ASN A 183 -2.75 30.73 -7.16
C ASN A 183 -1.68 29.95 -7.90
N GLU A 184 -0.56 29.70 -7.25
CA GLU A 184 0.64 29.03 -7.76
C GLU A 184 0.35 27.55 -8.00
N VAL A 185 -0.27 26.87 -7.02
CA VAL A 185 -0.71 25.46 -7.15
C VAL A 185 -1.80 25.32 -8.20
N ARG A 186 -2.76 26.26 -8.28
CA ARG A 186 -3.79 26.25 -9.33
C ARG A 186 -3.20 26.46 -10.72
N ARG A 187 -2.24 27.39 -10.88
CA ARG A 187 -1.51 27.62 -12.13
C ARG A 187 -0.75 26.37 -12.56
N TYR A 188 -0.07 25.71 -11.62
CA TYR A 188 0.62 24.43 -11.85
C TYR A 188 -0.33 23.33 -12.32
N LEU A 189 -1.49 23.14 -11.66
CA LEU A 189 -2.48 22.15 -12.10
C LEU A 189 -3.03 22.45 -13.51
N HIS A 190 -3.29 23.72 -13.83
CA HIS A 190 -3.70 24.12 -15.18
C HIS A 190 -2.60 23.90 -16.22
N ASN A 191 -1.36 24.30 -15.93
CA ASN A 191 -0.21 24.05 -16.78
C ASN A 191 -0.07 22.55 -17.11
N THR A 192 -0.20 21.67 -16.11
CA THR A 192 -0.10 20.21 -16.31
C THR A 192 -1.26 19.67 -17.13
N ALA A 193 -2.49 20.12 -16.88
CA ALA A 193 -3.68 19.76 -17.66
C ALA A 193 -3.58 20.22 -19.13
N ASP A 194 -3.06 21.42 -19.38
CA ASP A 194 -2.87 22.01 -20.71
C ASP A 194 -1.65 21.44 -21.46
N GLN A 195 -0.89 20.52 -20.85
CA GLN A 195 0.24 19.80 -21.48
C GLN A 195 0.02 18.29 -21.67
N CYS A 196 -1.12 17.74 -21.22
CA CYS A 196 -1.42 16.32 -21.36
C CYS A 196 -2.64 16.12 -22.27
N ASP A 197 -2.41 15.62 -23.49
CA ASP A 197 -3.44 15.43 -24.53
C ASP A 197 -4.67 14.67 -24.01
N ASN A 198 -4.44 13.67 -23.15
CA ASN A 198 -5.44 12.71 -22.67
C ASN A 198 -6.02 13.07 -21.29
N TRP A 199 -5.65 14.23 -20.72
CA TRP A 199 -6.11 14.70 -19.40
C TRP A 199 -7.63 14.59 -19.22
N ASN A 200 -8.39 14.98 -20.25
CA ASN A 200 -9.85 14.94 -20.21
C ASN A 200 -10.45 13.52 -20.29
N GLU A 201 -9.80 12.58 -20.97
CA GLU A 201 -10.28 11.19 -20.99
C GLU A 201 -10.14 10.58 -19.59
N VAL A 202 -8.93 10.64 -19.04
CA VAL A 202 -8.56 10.04 -17.76
C VAL A 202 -9.37 10.63 -16.60
N THR A 203 -9.52 11.95 -16.55
CA THR A 203 -10.15 12.63 -15.39
C THR A 203 -11.68 12.58 -15.37
N THR A 204 -12.36 12.08 -16.42
CA THR A 204 -13.83 12.11 -16.47
C THR A 204 -14.48 11.30 -15.35
N GLY A 205 -14.04 10.05 -15.11
CA GLY A 205 -14.60 9.21 -14.05
C GLY A 205 -14.47 9.81 -12.65
N LEU A 206 -13.34 10.46 -12.35
CA LEU A 206 -13.12 11.18 -11.09
C LEU A 206 -13.99 12.43 -10.98
N ARG A 207 -14.14 13.21 -12.06
CA ARG A 207 -15.00 14.41 -12.08
C ARG A 207 -16.46 14.06 -11.83
N ASP A 208 -16.97 13.01 -12.47
CA ASP A 208 -18.33 12.52 -12.30
C ASP A 208 -18.54 11.97 -10.87
N TYR A 209 -17.59 11.20 -10.34
CA TYR A 209 -17.62 10.68 -8.97
C TYR A 209 -17.61 11.79 -7.91
N CYS A 210 -16.75 12.79 -8.07
CA CYS A 210 -16.66 13.97 -7.21
C CYS A 210 -17.89 14.90 -7.33
N GLY A 211 -18.84 14.62 -8.23
CA GLY A 211 -19.98 15.48 -8.50
C GLY A 211 -19.62 16.84 -9.08
N MET A 212 -18.41 16.97 -9.66
CA MET A 212 -17.86 18.23 -10.16
C MET A 212 -18.72 18.75 -11.32
N ARG A 213 -19.58 19.72 -11.04
CA ARG A 213 -20.41 20.33 -12.07
C ARG A 213 -19.49 21.08 -13.03
N HIS A 214 -19.50 20.69 -14.30
CA HIS A 214 -18.71 21.35 -15.35
C HIS A 214 -18.90 22.88 -15.38
N ALA A 215 -20.08 23.35 -14.96
CA ALA A 215 -20.40 24.76 -14.75
C ALA A 215 -19.51 25.49 -13.72
N GLU A 216 -19.05 24.85 -12.65
CA GLU A 216 -18.25 25.50 -11.60
C GLU A 216 -16.80 25.74 -12.05
N LEU A 217 -16.22 24.82 -12.82
CA LEU A 217 -14.96 25.02 -13.54
C LEU A 217 -15.06 26.17 -14.57
N LEU A 218 -16.17 26.24 -15.31
CA LEU A 218 -16.42 27.33 -16.27
C LEU A 218 -16.66 28.69 -15.58
N VAL A 219 -17.41 28.73 -14.48
CA VAL A 219 -17.60 29.94 -13.66
C VAL A 219 -16.27 30.40 -13.06
N TRP A 220 -15.41 29.48 -12.63
CA TRP A 220 -14.07 29.80 -12.14
C TRP A 220 -13.17 30.37 -13.25
N GLN A 221 -13.15 29.78 -14.45
CA GLN A 221 -12.45 30.35 -15.61
C GLN A 221 -12.98 31.74 -15.98
N GLN A 222 -14.30 31.93 -15.94
CA GLN A 222 -14.95 33.21 -16.21
C GLN A 222 -14.56 34.29 -15.18
N GLN A 223 -14.47 33.93 -13.89
CA GLN A 223 -14.01 34.86 -12.85
C GLN A 223 -12.57 35.33 -13.07
N GLN A 224 -11.66 34.46 -13.53
CA GLN A 224 -10.28 34.88 -13.86
C GLN A 224 -10.26 35.87 -15.03
N GLN A 225 -11.08 35.66 -16.07
CA GLN A 225 -11.22 36.62 -17.17
C GLN A 225 -11.80 37.97 -16.72
N ASP A 226 -12.80 37.97 -15.82
CA ASP A 226 -13.42 39.21 -15.38
C ASP A 226 -12.59 39.98 -14.34
N LEU A 227 -11.72 39.31 -13.58
CA LEU A 227 -10.72 39.96 -12.73
C LEU A 227 -9.65 40.68 -13.58
N SER A 228 -9.17 40.06 -14.67
CA SER A 228 -8.21 40.71 -15.58
C SER A 228 -8.81 41.89 -16.36
N ARG A 229 -10.15 41.93 -16.52
CA ARG A 229 -10.88 43.07 -17.10
C ARG A 229 -11.12 44.21 -16.10
N LYS A 230 -11.54 43.91 -14.87
CA LYS A 230 -11.91 44.93 -13.86
C LYS A 230 -10.74 45.79 -13.38
N SER A 231 -9.52 45.27 -13.43
CA SER A 231 -8.30 46.06 -13.21
C SER A 231 -8.11 47.19 -14.24
N SER A 232 -8.77 47.11 -15.40
CA SER A 232 -8.61 48.04 -16.53
C SER A 232 -9.68 49.14 -16.62
N SER A 233 -10.72 49.13 -15.78
CA SER A 233 -11.95 49.93 -16.00
C SER A 233 -12.29 50.97 -14.93
N ALA A 234 -11.44 51.21 -13.94
CA ALA A 234 -11.78 51.99 -12.73
C ALA A 234 -11.58 53.52 -12.87
N SER A 235 -12.24 54.17 -13.84
CA SER A 235 -12.21 55.65 -13.98
C SER A 235 -13.52 56.24 -14.56
N LEU A 236 -13.80 57.53 -14.27
CA LEU A 236 -15.02 58.32 -14.63
C LEU A 236 -16.29 57.94 -13.81
N SER A 237 -17.25 58.83 -13.45
CA SER A 237 -17.38 60.31 -13.41
C SER A 237 -18.55 60.72 -12.46
N ARG A 238 -18.85 62.03 -12.20
CA ARG A 238 -19.89 62.47 -11.21
C ARG A 238 -20.51 63.89 -11.40
N SER A 239 -21.80 64.07 -11.04
CA SER A 239 -22.59 65.34 -10.88
C SER A 239 -23.81 65.11 -9.93
N GLY A 240 -24.76 66.02 -9.57
CA GLY A 240 -24.93 67.49 -9.69
C GLY A 240 -26.13 67.96 -10.56
N SER A 241 -26.99 68.97 -10.26
CA SER A 241 -27.37 69.76 -9.03
C SER A 241 -28.35 70.93 -9.37
N GLY A 242 -29.30 71.38 -8.50
CA GLY A 242 -30.03 72.67 -8.74
C GLY A 242 -31.17 73.11 -7.78
N VAL A 243 -31.59 74.41 -7.87
CA VAL A 243 -32.75 75.14 -7.25
C VAL A 243 -32.54 75.70 -5.81
N SER A 244 -33.00 76.89 -5.33
CA SER A 244 -33.33 78.24 -5.90
C SER A 244 -33.60 79.32 -4.80
N GLN A 245 -33.47 80.63 -5.12
CA GLN A 245 -33.75 81.83 -4.27
C GLN A 245 -34.81 82.76 -4.96
N MET A 246 -35.48 83.81 -4.43
CA MET A 246 -35.40 84.71 -3.25
C MET A 246 -34.35 85.85 -3.24
N THR A 247 -34.41 86.76 -2.25
CA THR A 247 -33.31 87.71 -1.99
C THR A 247 -32.06 86.90 -1.64
N ALA A 248 -31.08 86.96 -2.54
CA ALA A 248 -29.96 86.02 -2.52
C ALA A 248 -29.16 86.08 -1.21
N ALA A 249 -28.96 87.28 -0.66
CA ALA A 249 -28.26 87.49 0.59
C ALA A 249 -29.00 86.89 1.80
N ASP A 250 -30.31 87.15 1.95
CA ASP A 250 -31.06 86.74 3.14
C ASP A 250 -31.39 85.25 3.12
N ARG A 251 -31.71 84.68 1.93
CA ARG A 251 -31.86 83.23 1.84
C ARG A 251 -30.51 82.54 2.05
N SER A 252 -29.42 83.01 1.44
CA SER A 252 -28.08 82.48 1.71
C SER A 252 -27.71 82.57 3.20
N SER A 253 -27.99 83.67 3.88
CA SER A 253 -27.69 83.84 5.31
C SER A 253 -28.54 82.92 6.21
N MET A 254 -29.83 82.80 5.94
CA MET A 254 -30.74 81.94 6.72
C MET A 254 -30.55 80.45 6.40
N GLU A 255 -30.36 80.09 5.13
CA GLU A 255 -30.02 78.74 4.68
C GLU A 255 -28.67 78.32 5.24
N GLU A 256 -27.64 79.17 5.21
CA GLU A 256 -26.32 78.84 5.75
C GLU A 256 -26.35 78.67 7.27
N ARG A 257 -27.13 79.48 8.01
CA ARG A 257 -27.35 79.25 9.44
C ARG A 257 -28.09 77.94 9.75
N ILE A 258 -29.22 77.70 9.08
CA ILE A 258 -30.00 76.46 9.25
C ILE A 258 -29.17 75.24 8.85
N ARG A 259 -28.36 75.37 7.78
CA ARG A 259 -27.39 74.35 7.35
C ARG A 259 -26.32 74.11 8.39
N GLN A 260 -25.70 75.15 8.96
CA GLN A 260 -24.68 74.99 10.00
C GLN A 260 -25.25 74.36 11.26
N GLU A 261 -26.48 74.72 11.67
CA GLU A 261 -27.20 74.13 12.80
C GLU A 261 -27.56 72.65 12.54
N ILE A 262 -28.11 72.32 11.35
CA ILE A 262 -28.41 70.93 10.94
C ILE A 262 -27.13 70.09 10.81
N GLU A 263 -26.11 70.59 10.11
CA GLU A 263 -24.83 69.88 9.97
C GLU A 263 -24.12 69.73 11.33
N ALA A 264 -24.31 70.63 12.29
CA ALA A 264 -23.81 70.46 13.66
C ALA A 264 -24.57 69.34 14.41
N SER A 265 -25.91 69.32 14.34
CA SER A 265 -26.72 68.24 14.94
C SER A 265 -26.37 66.88 14.34
N CYS A 266 -26.38 66.77 13.00
CA CYS A 266 -26.03 65.54 12.31
C CYS A 266 -24.56 65.13 12.53
N ARG A 267 -23.61 66.08 12.70
CA ARG A 267 -22.25 65.74 13.12
C ARG A 267 -22.22 65.15 14.53
N SER A 268 -22.95 65.72 15.49
CA SER A 268 -23.01 65.17 16.86
C SER A 268 -23.64 63.77 16.86
N GLU A 269 -24.82 63.61 16.24
CA GLU A 269 -25.53 62.34 16.14
C GLU A 269 -24.68 61.24 15.48
N VAL A 270 -23.93 61.58 14.42
CA VAL A 270 -23.02 60.64 13.75
C VAL A 270 -21.82 60.28 14.62
N GLU A 271 -21.21 61.22 15.36
CA GLU A 271 -20.09 60.90 16.27
C GLU A 271 -20.54 60.12 17.52
N ASP A 272 -21.73 60.37 18.04
CA ASP A 272 -22.31 59.61 19.15
C ASP A 272 -22.70 58.19 18.70
N TRP A 273 -23.31 58.04 17.51
CA TRP A 273 -23.60 56.74 16.91
C TRP A 273 -22.33 55.94 16.58
N LYS A 274 -21.27 56.59 16.05
CA LYS A 274 -19.95 55.96 15.87
C LYS A 274 -19.40 55.40 17.17
N ARG A 275 -19.43 56.20 18.26
CA ARG A 275 -18.96 55.76 19.58
C ARG A 275 -19.77 54.57 20.12
N GLN A 276 -21.09 54.56 19.97
CA GLN A 276 -21.91 53.40 20.33
C GLN A 276 -21.52 52.15 19.51
N MET A 277 -21.41 52.29 18.18
CA MET A 277 -21.03 51.18 17.30
C MET A 277 -19.62 50.64 17.61
N GLU A 278 -18.67 51.51 17.95
CA GLU A 278 -17.31 51.12 18.34
C GLU A 278 -17.29 50.40 19.70
N GLU A 279 -18.10 50.83 20.67
CA GLU A 279 -18.29 50.11 21.93
C GLU A 279 -18.97 48.74 21.73
N GLU A 280 -20.04 48.66 20.94
CA GLU A 280 -20.69 47.38 20.63
C GLU A 280 -19.74 46.42 19.91
N PHE A 281 -18.93 46.91 18.96
CA PHE A 281 -17.92 46.09 18.29
C PHE A 281 -16.87 45.55 19.27
N LYS A 282 -16.32 46.42 20.14
CA LYS A 282 -15.36 46.00 21.19
C LYS A 282 -15.96 44.99 22.17
N ARG A 283 -17.23 45.14 22.55
CA ARG A 283 -17.93 44.18 23.43
C ARG A 283 -18.07 42.82 22.74
N ARG A 284 -18.48 42.79 21.47
CA ARG A 284 -18.62 41.55 20.69
C ARG A 284 -17.28 40.85 20.47
N ASP A 285 -16.20 41.57 20.14
CA ASP A 285 -14.87 40.98 19.93
C ASP A 285 -14.31 40.34 21.22
N VAL A 286 -14.52 40.98 22.38
CA VAL A 286 -14.17 40.39 23.69
C VAL A 286 -15.03 39.15 24.03
N GLU A 287 -16.32 39.16 23.68
CA GLU A 287 -17.20 38.00 23.90
C GLU A 287 -16.85 36.82 22.98
N ASP A 288 -16.59 37.10 21.69
CA ASP A 288 -16.12 36.12 20.72
C ASP A 288 -14.75 35.55 21.08
N SER A 289 -13.82 36.37 21.57
CA SER A 289 -12.51 35.91 22.06
C SER A 289 -12.69 34.93 23.23
N ARG A 290 -13.46 35.32 24.26
CA ARG A 290 -13.83 34.45 25.40
C ARG A 290 -14.63 33.21 25.00
N LYS A 291 -15.30 33.23 23.85
CA LYS A 291 -15.95 32.04 23.29
C LYS A 291 -14.91 31.13 22.65
N ARG A 292 -14.04 31.64 21.79
CA ARG A 292 -12.92 30.90 21.16
C ARG A 292 -12.01 30.24 22.21
N GLU A 293 -11.71 30.93 23.32
CA GLU A 293 -10.95 30.38 24.45
C GLU A 293 -11.64 29.16 25.10
N ARG A 294 -12.95 29.23 25.34
CA ARG A 294 -13.75 28.13 25.90
C ARG A 294 -13.89 26.97 24.93
N ASP A 295 -14.19 27.27 23.66
CA ASP A 295 -14.33 26.27 22.60
C ASP A 295 -13.00 25.52 22.38
N ALA A 296 -11.86 26.22 22.46
CA ALA A 296 -10.52 25.62 22.40
C ALA A 296 -10.18 24.76 23.64
N ALA A 297 -10.57 25.19 24.84
CA ALA A 297 -10.38 24.39 26.06
C ALA A 297 -11.18 23.08 26.01
N LEU A 298 -12.47 23.14 25.62
CA LEU A 298 -13.32 21.96 25.44
C LEU A 298 -12.78 21.03 24.34
N TRP A 299 -12.26 21.58 23.25
CA TRP A 299 -11.61 20.78 22.19
C TRP A 299 -10.33 20.09 22.68
N HIS A 300 -9.54 20.74 23.54
CA HIS A 300 -8.35 20.15 24.14
C HIS A 300 -8.70 18.99 25.10
N GLU A 301 -9.71 19.17 25.95
CA GLU A 301 -10.23 18.14 26.85
C GLU A 301 -10.77 16.92 26.07
N GLU A 302 -11.59 17.15 25.06
CA GLU A 302 -12.10 16.10 24.16
C GLU A 302 -10.98 15.38 23.39
N SER A 303 -9.93 16.11 22.99
CA SER A 303 -8.76 15.53 22.30
C SER A 303 -7.90 14.67 23.23
N LEU A 304 -7.76 15.04 24.51
CA LEU A 304 -7.11 14.21 25.53
C LEU A 304 -7.95 12.96 25.82
N ARG A 305 -9.28 13.11 25.97
CA ARG A 305 -10.21 11.98 26.18
C ARG A 305 -10.12 10.95 25.06
N ARG A 306 -10.16 11.40 23.79
CA ARG A 306 -10.02 10.51 22.62
C ARG A 306 -8.65 9.84 22.52
N ARG A 307 -7.58 10.51 23.00
CA ARG A 307 -6.25 9.88 23.08
C ARG A 307 -6.24 8.77 24.12
N GLN A 308 -6.80 9.00 25.31
CA GLN A 308 -6.91 7.97 26.35
C GLN A 308 -7.75 6.77 25.85
N GLU A 309 -8.91 7.02 25.23
CA GLU A 309 -9.74 5.99 24.62
C GLU A 309 -9.02 5.19 23.52
N MET A 310 -8.09 5.81 22.78
CA MET A 310 -7.24 5.14 21.79
C MET A 310 -6.13 4.32 22.45
N GLU A 311 -5.45 4.86 23.46
CA GLU A 311 -4.38 4.17 24.20
C GLU A 311 -4.91 2.95 24.97
N ASP A 312 -6.09 3.06 25.59
CA ASP A 312 -6.76 1.96 26.28
C ASP A 312 -7.25 0.89 25.30
N ARG A 313 -7.74 1.29 24.11
CA ARG A 313 -8.04 0.35 23.03
C ARG A 313 -6.81 -0.40 22.53
N LEU A 314 -5.70 0.30 22.28
CA LEU A 314 -4.45 -0.32 21.83
C LEU A 314 -3.91 -1.29 22.88
N ARG A 315 -4.04 -0.98 24.18
CA ARG A 315 -3.69 -1.89 25.27
C ARG A 315 -4.57 -3.15 25.29
N ASN A 316 -5.88 -3.01 25.13
CA ASN A 316 -6.80 -4.14 25.05
C ASN A 316 -6.54 -5.03 23.81
N GLU A 317 -6.21 -4.40 22.67
CA GLU A 317 -5.83 -5.10 21.44
C GLU A 317 -4.47 -5.82 21.61
N GLU A 318 -3.51 -5.24 22.34
CA GLU A 318 -2.24 -5.88 22.71
C GLU A 318 -2.42 -7.06 23.67
N GLU A 319 -3.24 -6.92 24.72
CA GLU A 319 -3.53 -8.01 25.67
C GLU A 319 -4.24 -9.19 24.98
N LEU A 320 -5.16 -8.91 24.04
CA LEU A 320 -5.80 -9.94 23.22
C LEU A 320 -4.80 -10.66 22.31
N TRP A 321 -3.83 -9.94 21.73
CA TRP A 321 -2.75 -10.54 20.95
C TRP A 321 -1.80 -11.39 21.81
N ARG A 322 -1.41 -10.90 22.99
CA ARG A 322 -0.58 -11.63 23.96
C ARG A 322 -1.25 -12.94 24.39
N THR A 323 -2.55 -12.92 24.66
CA THR A 323 -3.33 -14.11 25.01
C THR A 323 -3.34 -15.13 23.86
N LYS A 324 -3.72 -14.71 22.66
CA LYS A 324 -3.74 -15.57 21.46
C LYS A 324 -2.38 -16.19 21.14
N PHE A 325 -1.29 -15.43 21.34
CA PHE A 325 0.06 -15.93 21.14
C PHE A 325 0.45 -17.00 22.18
N ILE A 326 0.08 -16.80 23.46
CA ILE A 326 0.28 -17.79 24.52
C ILE A 326 -0.52 -19.07 24.22
N ASP A 327 -1.78 -18.94 23.79
CA ASP A 327 -2.63 -20.08 23.40
C ASP A 327 -2.01 -20.84 22.20
N GLN A 328 -1.54 -20.13 21.17
CA GLN A 328 -0.92 -20.73 19.99
C GLN A 328 0.36 -21.49 20.34
N VAL A 329 1.27 -20.90 21.13
CA VAL A 329 2.51 -21.56 21.57
C VAL A 329 2.21 -22.75 22.48
N SER A 330 1.19 -22.65 23.33
CA SER A 330 0.74 -23.77 24.18
C SER A 330 0.15 -24.92 23.35
N HIS A 331 -0.56 -24.62 22.26
CA HIS A 331 -1.10 -25.62 21.34
C HIS A 331 0.01 -26.32 20.55
N GLN A 332 0.93 -25.56 19.95
CA GLN A 332 2.09 -26.12 19.22
C GLN A 332 2.94 -27.03 20.11
N ARG A 333 3.21 -26.62 21.35
CA ARG A 333 3.92 -27.45 22.32
C ARG A 333 3.16 -28.74 22.64
N MET A 334 1.83 -28.70 22.72
CA MET A 334 1.01 -29.90 22.94
C MET A 334 1.08 -30.86 21.74
N GLU A 335 1.09 -30.35 20.50
CA GLU A 335 1.30 -31.15 19.29
C GLU A 335 2.70 -31.79 19.26
N GLU A 336 3.74 -31.04 19.64
CA GLU A 336 5.12 -31.56 19.75
C GLU A 336 5.23 -32.65 20.83
N GLU A 337 4.65 -32.45 22.03
CA GLU A 337 4.66 -33.45 23.10
C GLU A 337 3.87 -34.72 22.71
N GLN A 338 2.73 -34.58 22.02
CA GLN A 338 2.00 -35.73 21.45
C GLN A 338 2.82 -36.47 20.40
N ARG A 339 3.47 -35.75 19.48
CA ARG A 339 4.33 -36.34 18.46
C ARG A 339 5.53 -37.08 19.06
N TRP A 340 6.19 -36.49 20.05
CA TRP A 340 7.29 -37.16 20.78
C TRP A 340 6.81 -38.43 21.49
N SER A 341 5.61 -38.42 22.06
CA SER A 341 5.00 -39.62 22.65
C SER A 341 4.79 -40.72 21.61
N GLN A 342 4.24 -40.39 20.43
CA GLN A 342 4.03 -41.35 19.33
C GLN A 342 5.37 -41.89 18.78
N GLU A 343 6.36 -41.03 18.55
CA GLU A 343 7.68 -41.46 18.10
C GLU A 343 8.40 -42.36 19.12
N LEU A 344 8.16 -42.17 20.42
CA LEU A 344 8.72 -43.00 21.49
C LEU A 344 7.98 -44.32 21.67
N GLU A 345 6.67 -44.36 21.44
CA GLU A 345 5.87 -45.59 21.40
C GLU A 345 6.24 -46.46 20.19
N GLN A 346 6.38 -45.86 19.00
CA GLN A 346 6.87 -46.56 17.81
C GLN A 346 8.26 -47.16 18.03
N LYS A 347 9.22 -46.40 18.58
CA LYS A 347 10.58 -46.89 18.89
C LYS A 347 10.57 -48.05 19.91
N ARG A 348 9.60 -48.09 20.83
CA ARG A 348 9.39 -49.24 21.74
C ARG A 348 8.84 -50.46 21.00
N ALA A 349 7.88 -50.29 20.10
CA ALA A 349 7.34 -51.38 19.29
C ALA A 349 8.42 -51.98 18.37
N ASP A 350 9.24 -51.15 17.74
CA ASP A 350 10.36 -51.58 16.89
C ASP A 350 11.43 -52.35 17.69
N LEU A 351 11.74 -51.91 18.92
CA LEU A 351 12.66 -52.61 19.82
C LEU A 351 12.12 -53.99 20.22
N MET A 352 10.86 -54.08 20.65
CA MET A 352 10.21 -55.36 20.98
C MET A 352 10.18 -56.32 19.78
N ALA A 353 9.95 -55.81 18.57
CA ALA A 353 9.99 -56.61 17.34
C ALA A 353 11.42 -57.07 16.98
N MET A 354 12.44 -56.30 17.31
CA MET A 354 13.85 -56.69 17.14
C MET A 354 14.24 -57.79 18.15
N GLU A 355 13.83 -57.67 19.42
CA GLU A 355 14.05 -58.69 20.45
C GLU A 355 13.36 -60.01 20.10
N GLN A 356 12.11 -59.96 19.60
CA GLN A 356 11.41 -61.14 19.11
C GLN A 356 12.17 -61.84 17.96
N ARG A 357 12.68 -61.09 16.97
CA ARG A 357 13.49 -61.65 15.88
C ARG A 357 14.78 -62.28 16.38
N ALA A 358 15.47 -61.66 17.34
CA ALA A 358 16.69 -62.20 17.93
C ALA A 358 16.42 -63.51 18.70
N HIS A 359 15.28 -63.60 19.40
CA HIS A 359 14.84 -64.84 20.03
C HIS A 359 14.47 -65.93 19.00
N GLU A 360 13.77 -65.59 17.92
CA GLU A 360 13.51 -66.53 16.82
C GLU A 360 14.79 -67.04 16.16
N GLU A 361 15.75 -66.16 15.88
CA GLU A 361 17.03 -66.51 15.26
C GLU A 361 17.86 -67.43 16.19
N THR A 362 17.92 -67.10 17.48
CA THR A 362 18.55 -67.95 18.51
C THR A 362 17.91 -69.35 18.55
N ALA A 363 16.57 -69.42 18.52
CA ALA A 363 15.84 -70.69 18.50
C ALA A 363 16.09 -71.50 17.21
N ARG A 364 16.19 -70.84 16.04
CA ARG A 364 16.54 -71.48 14.76
C ARG A 364 17.98 -72.02 14.79
N MET A 365 18.94 -71.26 15.32
CA MET A 365 20.33 -71.71 15.50
C MET A 365 20.41 -72.92 16.44
N GLN A 366 19.68 -72.91 17.55
CA GLN A 366 19.63 -74.06 18.46
C GLN A 366 19.02 -75.29 17.78
N ALA A 367 17.90 -75.15 17.08
CA ALA A 367 17.28 -76.24 16.34
C ALA A 367 18.19 -76.81 15.24
N GLN A 368 18.99 -75.96 14.56
CA GLN A 368 20.00 -76.42 13.61
C GLN A 368 21.11 -77.22 14.32
N MET A 369 21.67 -76.73 15.43
CA MET A 369 22.70 -77.45 16.18
C MET A 369 22.21 -78.81 16.70
N GLU A 370 20.95 -78.89 17.16
CA GLU A 370 20.32 -80.14 17.58
C GLU A 370 20.10 -81.10 16.40
N ALA A 371 19.70 -80.60 15.24
CA ALA A 371 19.56 -81.39 14.02
C ALA A 371 20.90 -81.92 13.49
N GLU A 372 21.96 -81.09 13.50
CA GLU A 372 23.31 -81.51 13.13
C GLU A 372 23.87 -82.56 14.12
N ALA A 373 23.65 -82.37 15.43
CA ALA A 373 24.03 -83.35 16.44
C ALA A 373 23.28 -84.69 16.26
N ALA A 374 22.00 -84.65 15.92
CA ALA A 374 21.22 -85.86 15.60
C ALA A 374 21.69 -86.54 14.31
N ALA A 375 22.08 -85.77 13.28
CA ALA A 375 22.64 -86.31 12.04
C ALA A 375 23.99 -87.01 12.27
N ARG A 376 24.88 -86.42 13.08
CA ARG A 376 26.17 -87.04 13.46
C ARG A 376 25.96 -88.37 14.17
N ARG A 377 25.05 -88.45 15.16
CA ARG A 377 24.74 -89.72 15.85
C ARG A 377 24.27 -90.81 14.88
N ARG A 378 23.42 -90.48 13.90
CA ARG A 378 23.00 -91.44 12.86
C ARG A 378 24.16 -91.90 11.98
N GLN A 379 25.08 -91.00 11.63
CA GLN A 379 26.29 -91.38 10.89
C GLN A 379 27.20 -92.28 11.72
N GLU A 380 27.39 -92.00 13.01
CA GLU A 380 28.15 -92.84 13.95
C GLU A 380 27.51 -94.23 14.11
N GLU A 381 26.17 -94.30 14.21
CA GLU A 381 25.39 -95.54 14.22
C GLU A 381 25.55 -96.33 12.90
N GLU A 382 25.42 -95.68 11.73
CA GLU A 382 25.65 -96.30 10.42
C GLU A 382 27.10 -96.78 10.24
N GLU A 383 28.09 -96.02 10.69
CA GLU A 383 29.51 -96.41 10.60
C GLU A 383 29.83 -97.58 11.53
N MET A 384 29.28 -97.62 12.75
CA MET A 384 29.36 -98.79 13.63
C MET A 384 28.70 -100.02 13.00
N GLN A 385 27.50 -99.87 12.42
CA GLN A 385 26.80 -100.97 11.76
C GLN A 385 27.59 -101.51 10.55
N ARG A 386 28.09 -100.62 9.67
CA ARG A 386 28.96 -100.99 8.54
C ARG A 386 30.28 -101.61 9.01
N MET A 387 30.82 -101.20 10.16
CA MET A 387 32.02 -101.81 10.75
C MET A 387 31.73 -103.22 11.26
N GLN A 388 30.59 -103.43 11.90
CA GLN A 388 30.12 -104.75 12.34
C GLN A 388 29.88 -105.69 11.14
N GLU A 389 29.23 -105.20 10.08
CA GLU A 389 29.07 -105.92 8.80
C GLU A 389 30.43 -106.29 8.17
N ARG A 390 31.40 -105.37 8.15
CA ARG A 390 32.76 -105.64 7.66
C ARG A 390 33.48 -106.70 8.49
N MET A 391 33.36 -106.68 9.82
CA MET A 391 33.92 -107.73 10.68
C MET A 391 33.29 -109.10 10.39
N MET A 392 31.97 -109.15 10.20
CA MET A 392 31.27 -110.37 9.83
C MET A 392 31.64 -110.87 8.41
N ALA A 393 31.78 -109.97 7.44
CA ALA A 393 32.19 -110.29 6.07
C ALA A 393 33.65 -110.79 5.97
N SER A 394 34.55 -110.24 6.79
CA SER A 394 35.96 -110.64 6.90
C SER A 394 36.14 -112.14 7.26
N SER A 395 35.12 -112.77 7.85
CA SER A 395 35.13 -114.21 8.13
C SER A 395 35.02 -115.12 6.89
N ARG A 396 34.82 -114.58 5.67
CA ARG A 396 34.54 -115.36 4.46
C ARG A 396 35.51 -115.15 3.28
N SER A 397 36.66 -115.81 3.37
CA SER A 397 37.48 -116.25 2.21
C SER A 397 38.25 -115.13 1.47
N PRO A 398 39.09 -115.43 0.44
CA PRO A 398 40.46 -115.92 0.65
C PRO A 398 41.56 -115.06 -0.01
N ARG A 399 42.82 -115.50 0.14
CA ARG A 399 44.05 -114.91 -0.45
C ARG A 399 43.90 -114.49 -1.93
N SER A 400 44.41 -113.30 -2.27
CA SER A 400 44.92 -112.94 -3.61
C SER A 400 46.10 -111.95 -3.50
N THR A 401 46.73 -111.59 -4.62
CA THR A 401 48.13 -111.11 -4.66
C THR A 401 48.40 -109.90 -5.58
N ARG A 402 49.37 -109.04 -5.18
CA ARG A 402 50.07 -108.01 -6.02
C ARG A 402 49.15 -106.88 -6.58
N SER A 403 49.63 -105.72 -7.04
CA SER A 403 50.96 -105.05 -7.06
C SER A 403 50.75 -103.50 -7.15
N PRO A 404 51.78 -102.65 -6.98
CA PRO A 404 51.60 -101.20 -6.78
C PRO A 404 51.59 -100.33 -8.07
N ARG A 405 50.85 -99.21 -8.02
CA ARG A 405 50.88 -97.97 -8.83
C ARG A 405 49.83 -97.01 -8.22
N ALA A 406 49.89 -95.67 -8.32
CA ALA A 406 50.95 -94.73 -8.69
C ALA A 406 50.64 -93.36 -8.04
N LEU A 407 51.61 -92.44 -7.98
CA LEU A 407 51.36 -91.03 -7.70
C LEU A 407 50.90 -90.30 -8.97
N PRO A 408 49.92 -89.39 -8.85
CA PRO A 408 49.88 -88.10 -9.53
C PRO A 408 50.27 -87.02 -8.51
N ASP A 409 51.35 -86.26 -8.72
CA ASP A 409 51.46 -85.11 -9.63
C ASP A 409 50.85 -83.82 -9.06
N TYR A 410 51.76 -82.91 -8.69
CA TYR A 410 51.54 -81.47 -8.70
C TYR A 410 51.12 -81.03 -10.12
N LEU A 411 50.15 -80.11 -10.23
CA LEU A 411 50.24 -78.87 -11.03
C LEU A 411 48.93 -78.07 -11.01
N GLU A 412 49.05 -76.75 -11.26
CA GLU A 412 48.03 -75.86 -11.87
C GLU A 412 46.69 -75.56 -11.13
N ASP A 413 46.07 -74.37 -11.26
CA ASP A 413 46.60 -73.06 -11.71
C ASP A 413 45.84 -71.86 -11.08
N LYS A 414 46.33 -70.65 -11.37
CA LYS A 414 45.74 -69.31 -11.15
C LYS A 414 44.23 -69.23 -11.42
N ARG A 415 43.53 -68.37 -10.66
CA ARG A 415 42.63 -67.23 -11.06
C ARG A 415 41.67 -66.89 -9.90
N SER A 416 41.72 -65.71 -9.29
CA SER A 416 41.42 -64.34 -9.75
C SER A 416 39.92 -63.99 -9.72
N GLY A 417 39.55 -63.13 -8.76
CA GLY A 417 38.29 -62.40 -8.68
C GLY A 417 37.91 -62.10 -7.22
N SER A 418 37.20 -61.05 -6.83
CA SER A 418 36.97 -59.69 -7.37
C SER A 418 35.79 -59.08 -6.59
N GLY A 419 36.06 -58.54 -5.40
CA GLY A 419 35.09 -57.77 -4.60
C GLY A 419 33.86 -58.53 -4.07
N PRO A 420 32.87 -57.81 -3.50
CA PRO A 420 32.87 -56.37 -3.24
C PRO A 420 33.96 -55.93 -2.25
#